data_AF-A0A8B8TNK5-F1
#
_entry.id   AF-A0A8B8TNK5-F1
#
_cell.length_a   1.000
_cell.length_b   1.000
_cell.length_c   1.000
_cell.angle_alpha   90.00
_cell.angle_beta   90.00
_cell.angle_gamma   90.00
#
_symmetry.space_group_name_H-M   'P 1'
#
loop_
_entity.id
_entity.type
_entity.pdbx_description
1 polymer ?
#
loop_
_entity_poly.entity_id
_entity_poly.type
_entity_poly.pdbx_seq_one_letter_code
_entity_poly.pdbx_strand_id
1 'polypeptide(L)'
;MVRPGWRPREESAMSPVPREARETDPQKKNTQLSPRPPLPLPCPPRAQRQNKGALVQTRLAPDSRLNPHRSLLGTGNYDVNVIMAALQGQGLAAVWWDRRRPLSQLALPQVLGLILNLPSPVSLGLLSLPLRRRHWVALRQVDGIYYNLDSKLRAPEILGDEDGVRAFLAAEMAQGLCEVLLVVTKEVEEKGSWLRTD
;
A
#
# COMPACT_ATOMS: atom_id res chain seq x y z
N MET A 1 19.86 8.89 -61.32
CA MET A 1 19.50 9.81 -62.43
C MET A 1 18.04 9.53 -62.79
N VAL A 2 17.23 10.55 -63.10
CA VAL A 2 15.80 10.49 -63.50
C VAL A 2 14.78 10.04 -62.42
N ARG A 3 13.99 11.02 -61.94
CA ARG A 3 12.55 10.90 -61.58
C ARG A 3 11.72 11.28 -62.84
N PRO A 4 10.45 10.85 -63.02
CA PRO A 4 9.25 11.41 -62.34
C PRO A 4 8.31 10.28 -61.81
N GLY A 5 7.31 10.48 -60.94
CA GLY A 5 6.69 11.69 -60.40
C GLY A 5 5.24 11.82 -60.87
N TRP A 6 4.24 11.88 -59.98
CA TRP A 6 2.90 12.44 -60.22
C TRP A 6 2.11 12.61 -58.89
N ARG A 7 1.60 13.82 -58.66
CA ARG A 7 0.46 14.19 -57.77
C ARG A 7 -0.17 15.44 -58.39
N PRO A 8 -1.50 15.60 -58.30
CA PRO A 8 -2.08 16.92 -58.04
C PRO A 8 -2.86 16.97 -56.71
N ARG A 9 -3.50 18.13 -56.47
CA ARG A 9 -4.03 18.62 -55.19
C ARG A 9 -5.28 19.46 -55.44
N GLU A 10 -6.33 19.27 -54.61
CA GLU A 10 -7.45 20.17 -54.29
C GLU A 10 -7.83 19.83 -52.82
N GLU A 11 -8.13 20.69 -51.83
CA GLU A 11 -8.23 22.16 -51.67
C GLU A 11 -9.59 22.82 -51.98
N SER A 12 -10.05 23.70 -51.04
CA SER A 12 -11.38 24.34 -50.95
C SER A 12 -12.55 23.42 -50.52
N ALA A 13 -13.59 23.87 -49.79
CA ALA A 13 -13.99 25.23 -49.40
C ALA A 13 -14.62 25.34 -47.99
N MET A 14 -14.89 26.59 -47.58
CA MET A 14 -15.44 27.05 -46.30
C MET A 14 -16.80 26.48 -45.85
N SER A 15 -17.05 26.55 -44.54
CA SER A 15 -18.38 26.59 -43.91
C SER A 15 -19.26 27.75 -44.46
N PRO A 16 -20.59 27.69 -44.23
CA PRO A 16 -21.11 28.64 -43.24
C PRO A 16 -22.21 28.08 -42.32
N VAL A 17 -22.29 28.65 -41.12
CA VAL A 17 -23.45 28.59 -40.22
C VAL A 17 -24.31 29.82 -40.45
N PRO A 18 -25.65 29.69 -40.53
CA PRO A 18 -26.56 30.77 -40.19
C PRO A 18 -27.25 30.50 -38.84
N ARG A 19 -27.12 31.44 -37.90
CA ARG A 19 -28.08 31.65 -36.80
C ARG A 19 -29.03 32.75 -37.23
N GLU A 20 -30.34 32.54 -37.10
CA GLU A 20 -31.37 33.56 -36.78
C GLU A 20 -32.75 32.85 -36.70
N ALA A 21 -33.76 33.28 -35.94
CA ALA A 21 -33.88 34.43 -35.03
C ALA A 21 -34.89 34.15 -33.89
N ARG A 22 -34.80 34.94 -32.80
CA ARG A 22 -35.86 35.72 -32.08
C ARG A 22 -37.32 35.23 -32.05
N GLU A 23 -38.17 35.56 -31.07
CA GLU A 23 -38.11 36.12 -29.70
C GLU A 23 -39.58 36.17 -29.17
N THR A 24 -39.81 36.60 -27.91
CA THR A 24 -41.13 36.69 -27.21
C THR A 24 -41.71 35.32 -26.78
N ASP A 25 -42.35 35.15 -25.63
CA ASP A 25 -43.11 36.09 -24.77
C ASP A 25 -43.02 35.71 -23.26
N PRO A 26 -42.82 36.65 -22.30
CA PRO A 26 -42.72 36.32 -20.88
C PRO A 26 -44.04 36.48 -20.08
N GLN A 27 -44.07 35.83 -18.91
CA GLN A 27 -45.09 35.93 -17.85
C GLN A 27 -46.46 35.25 -18.06
N LYS A 28 -46.57 34.01 -17.56
CA LYS A 28 -47.71 33.67 -16.70
C LYS A 28 -47.24 33.04 -15.38
N LYS A 29 -47.68 33.65 -14.28
CA LYS A 29 -47.42 33.21 -12.90
C LYS A 29 -48.02 31.82 -12.69
N ASN A 30 -47.26 30.89 -12.11
CA ASN A 30 -47.87 29.78 -11.39
C ASN A 30 -47.08 29.43 -10.13
N THR A 31 -47.72 29.63 -8.98
CA THR A 31 -47.15 29.37 -7.66
C THR A 31 -47.23 27.88 -7.37
N GLN A 32 -46.12 27.15 -7.50
CA GLN A 32 -46.01 25.79 -6.92
C GLN A 32 -44.65 25.54 -6.27
N LEU A 33 -44.71 25.42 -4.93
CA LEU A 33 -44.05 24.39 -4.12
C LEU A 33 -42.59 24.02 -4.47
N SER A 34 -41.64 24.73 -3.85
CA SER A 34 -40.29 24.18 -3.64
C SER A 34 -40.32 23.12 -2.52
N PRO A 35 -39.75 21.92 -2.71
CA PRO A 35 -39.71 20.91 -1.66
C PRO A 35 -38.73 21.31 -0.54
N ARG A 36 -39.15 21.14 0.71
CA ARG A 36 -38.26 21.30 1.88
C ARG A 36 -37.27 20.13 1.94
N PRO A 37 -36.03 20.33 2.43
CA PRO A 37 -35.12 19.23 2.69
C PRO A 37 -35.67 18.32 3.81
N PRO A 38 -35.44 17.00 3.76
CA PRO A 38 -35.92 16.08 4.79
C PRO A 38 -35.20 16.31 6.13
N LEU A 39 -35.96 16.22 7.22
CA LEU A 39 -35.43 16.20 8.59
C LEU A 39 -34.62 14.91 8.82
N PRO A 40 -33.53 14.95 9.63
CA PRO A 40 -32.79 13.74 9.98
C PRO A 40 -33.65 12.80 10.83
N LEU A 41 -33.60 11.50 10.51
CA LEU A 41 -34.31 10.46 11.25
C LEU A 41 -33.70 10.27 12.66
N PRO A 42 -34.52 9.93 13.68
CA PRO A 42 -34.02 9.70 15.03
C PRO A 42 -33.19 8.41 15.11
N CYS A 43 -32.04 8.49 15.79
CA CYS A 43 -31.19 7.33 16.06
C CYS A 43 -31.91 6.29 16.96
N PRO A 44 -31.72 4.97 16.74
CA PRO A 44 -32.23 3.95 17.64
C PRO A 44 -31.54 3.99 19.02
N PRO A 45 -32.23 3.56 20.10
CA PRO A 45 -31.73 3.70 21.47
C PRO A 45 -30.49 2.83 21.75
N ARG A 46 -29.57 3.37 22.56
CA ARG A 46 -28.37 2.67 23.02
C ARG A 46 -28.73 1.40 23.79
N ALA A 47 -28.40 0.24 23.24
CA ALA A 47 -28.33 -0.99 24.02
C ALA A 47 -27.26 -0.86 25.12
N GLN A 48 -27.66 -1.05 26.38
CA GLN A 48 -26.73 -1.07 27.51
C GLN A 48 -25.84 -2.32 27.44
N ARG A 49 -24.66 -2.20 26.83
CA ARG A 49 -23.61 -3.22 26.96
C ARG A 49 -22.82 -2.95 28.24
N GLN A 50 -22.80 -3.94 29.12
CA GLN A 50 -22.39 -3.83 30.52
C GLN A 50 -20.92 -3.40 30.67
N ASN A 51 -20.64 -2.52 31.63
CA ASN A 51 -19.28 -2.25 32.11
C ASN A 51 -18.70 -3.50 32.78
N LYS A 52 -17.92 -4.27 32.02
CA LYS A 52 -16.94 -5.25 32.53
C LYS A 52 -15.57 -4.96 31.89
N GLY A 53 -15.10 -3.74 32.14
CA GLY A 53 -13.83 -3.18 31.64
C GLY A 53 -12.89 -2.71 32.76
N ALA A 54 -13.00 -3.30 33.95
CA ALA A 54 -12.08 -3.13 35.06
C ALA A 54 -12.06 -4.43 35.88
N LEU A 55 -10.90 -4.76 36.48
CA LEU A 55 -10.68 -5.92 37.37
C LEU A 55 -10.51 -7.33 36.74
N VAL A 56 -9.77 -7.46 35.62
CA VAL A 56 -8.85 -8.61 35.42
C VAL A 56 -7.55 -8.14 34.76
N GLN A 57 -6.77 -7.31 35.44
CA GLN A 57 -5.44 -6.88 34.99
C GLN A 57 -4.45 -6.84 36.17
N THR A 58 -4.55 -7.83 37.06
CA THR A 58 -3.83 -7.85 38.35
C THR A 58 -3.60 -9.27 38.86
N ARG A 59 -3.28 -10.25 37.98
CA ARG A 59 -3.08 -11.65 38.41
C ARG A 59 -2.13 -12.54 37.60
N LEU A 60 -1.23 -11.98 36.79
CA LEU A 60 0.01 -12.66 36.40
C LEU A 60 1.19 -11.68 36.52
N ALA A 61 2.31 -12.18 37.06
CA ALA A 61 3.55 -11.46 37.40
C ALA A 61 3.44 -10.39 38.52
N PRO A 62 3.63 -10.76 39.81
CA PRO A 62 4.31 -9.88 40.75
C PRO A 62 5.78 -9.69 40.33
N ASP A 63 6.39 -8.58 40.75
CA ASP A 63 7.83 -8.30 40.65
C ASP A 63 8.52 -8.45 39.28
N SER A 64 8.25 -7.49 38.38
CA SER A 64 9.28 -7.01 37.44
C SER A 64 9.18 -5.50 37.27
N ARG A 65 10.10 -4.77 37.93
CA ARG A 65 10.20 -3.32 37.80
C ARG A 65 10.81 -2.99 36.43
N LEU A 66 10.07 -2.22 35.63
CA LEU A 66 10.46 -1.71 34.31
C LEU A 66 10.60 -2.80 33.23
N ASN A 67 9.72 -2.80 32.23
CA ASN A 67 9.90 -3.60 31.02
C ASN A 67 10.82 -2.84 30.04
N PRO A 68 12.08 -3.26 29.79
CA PRO A 68 13.05 -2.47 29.02
C PRO A 68 12.71 -2.37 27.52
N HIS A 69 11.76 -3.18 27.04
CA HIS A 69 11.45 -3.30 25.61
C HIS A 69 10.41 -2.29 25.11
N ARG A 70 9.78 -1.51 25.99
CA ARG A 70 8.90 -0.40 25.57
C ARG A 70 9.72 0.88 25.43
N SER A 71 10.34 1.09 24.27
CA SER A 71 11.12 2.30 23.98
C SER A 71 10.31 3.56 24.30
N LEU A 72 10.79 4.36 25.25
CA LEU A 72 10.18 5.62 25.73
C LEU A 72 10.09 6.74 24.66
N LEU A 73 10.46 6.44 23.41
CA LEU A 73 10.45 7.34 22.26
C LEU A 73 9.56 6.81 21.09
N GLY A 74 8.73 5.79 21.32
CA GLY A 74 7.72 5.34 20.35
C GLY A 74 8.25 4.64 19.08
N THR A 75 9.55 4.45 18.94
CA THR A 75 10.15 3.71 17.81
C THR A 75 9.83 2.21 17.93
N GLY A 76 8.91 1.72 17.10
CA GLY A 76 8.47 0.33 17.08
C GLY A 76 9.52 -0.65 16.54
N ASN A 77 10.49 -1.02 17.37
CA ASN A 77 11.29 -2.24 17.17
C ASN A 77 10.45 -3.46 17.58
N TYR A 78 9.50 -3.85 16.72
CA TYR A 78 8.86 -5.16 16.81
C TYR A 78 9.88 -6.22 16.40
N ASP A 79 10.06 -7.21 17.27
CA ASP A 79 10.85 -8.41 16.97
C ASP A 79 10.15 -9.22 15.86
N VAL A 80 10.93 -9.84 14.97
CA VAL A 80 10.38 -10.59 13.82
C VAL A 80 9.47 -11.75 14.24
N ASN A 81 9.70 -12.34 15.42
CA ASN A 81 8.83 -13.39 15.96
C ASN A 81 7.40 -12.88 16.22
N VAL A 82 7.21 -11.58 16.51
CA VAL A 82 5.87 -10.97 16.64
C VAL A 82 5.16 -10.93 15.29
N ILE A 83 5.89 -10.61 14.21
CA ILE A 83 5.37 -10.61 12.84
C ILE A 83 5.00 -12.05 12.43
N MET A 84 5.89 -13.01 12.67
CA MET A 84 5.63 -14.43 12.37
C MET A 84 4.42 -14.98 13.14
N ALA A 85 4.32 -14.70 14.45
CA ALA A 85 3.18 -15.13 15.27
C ALA A 85 1.85 -14.48 14.83
N ALA A 86 1.87 -13.19 14.44
CA ALA A 86 0.70 -12.50 13.91
C ALA A 86 0.22 -13.11 12.58
N LEU A 87 1.15 -13.43 11.67
CA LEU A 87 0.84 -14.12 10.42
C LEU A 87 0.30 -15.54 10.65
N GLN A 88 0.93 -16.31 11.55
CA GLN A 88 0.48 -17.65 11.93
C GLN A 88 -0.94 -17.65 12.51
N GLY A 89 -1.29 -16.63 13.31
CA GLY A 89 -2.63 -16.41 13.84
C GLY A 89 -3.69 -16.07 12.79
N GLN A 90 -3.28 -15.64 11.58
CA GLN A 90 -4.14 -15.44 10.42
C GLN A 90 -4.14 -16.64 9.45
N GLY A 91 -3.51 -17.76 9.82
CA GLY A 91 -3.37 -18.92 8.95
C GLY A 91 -2.32 -18.75 7.84
N LEU A 92 -1.52 -17.68 7.89
CA LEU A 92 -0.43 -17.41 6.96
C LEU A 92 0.91 -17.92 7.52
N ALA A 93 1.94 -17.88 6.67
CA ALA A 93 3.30 -18.26 6.99
C ALA A 93 4.30 -17.19 6.52
N ALA A 94 5.52 -17.29 7.03
CA ALA A 94 6.54 -16.26 6.96
C ALA A 94 7.91 -16.88 6.66
N VAL A 95 8.30 -16.90 5.38
CA VAL A 95 9.49 -17.62 4.91
C VAL A 95 10.64 -16.65 4.69
N TRP A 96 11.79 -16.93 5.28
CA TRP A 96 13.00 -16.14 5.04
C TRP A 96 13.56 -16.38 3.64
N TRP A 97 13.72 -15.31 2.86
CA TRP A 97 14.40 -15.37 1.57
C TRP A 97 15.92 -15.44 1.78
N ASP A 98 16.55 -16.44 1.18
CA ASP A 98 18.01 -16.55 1.17
C ASP A 98 18.61 -15.58 0.16
N ARG A 99 19.24 -14.51 0.65
CA ARG A 99 19.87 -13.46 -0.18
C ARG A 99 20.95 -13.94 -1.15
N ARG A 100 21.42 -15.19 -1.02
CA ARG A 100 22.40 -15.82 -1.92
C ARG A 100 21.74 -16.38 -3.20
N ARG A 101 20.42 -16.50 -3.22
CA ARG A 101 19.66 -17.00 -4.38
C ARG A 101 19.42 -15.87 -5.37
N PRO A 102 19.49 -16.13 -6.69
CA PRO A 102 19.12 -15.15 -7.69
C PRO A 102 17.63 -14.83 -7.57
N LEU A 103 17.27 -13.55 -7.71
CA LEU A 103 15.88 -13.13 -7.57
C LEU A 103 14.96 -13.76 -8.63
N SER A 104 15.48 -14.26 -9.76
CA SER A 104 14.70 -15.03 -10.75
C SER A 104 13.97 -16.25 -10.15
N GLN A 105 14.58 -16.90 -9.16
CA GLN A 105 13.99 -18.04 -8.44
C GLN A 105 12.82 -17.64 -7.53
N LEU A 106 12.60 -16.35 -7.26
CA LEU A 106 11.45 -15.92 -6.46
C LEU A 106 10.15 -15.98 -7.28
N ALA A 107 9.23 -16.87 -6.89
CA ALA A 107 7.91 -17.01 -7.50
C ALA A 107 6.93 -15.97 -6.92
N LEU A 108 7.11 -14.70 -7.27
CA LEU A 108 6.27 -13.58 -6.81
C LEU A 108 4.74 -13.85 -6.88
N PRO A 109 4.17 -14.50 -7.92
CA PRO A 109 2.74 -14.83 -7.95
C PRO A 109 2.23 -15.78 -6.86
N GLN A 110 3.12 -16.53 -6.21
CA GLN A 110 2.79 -17.42 -5.07
C GLN A 110 2.94 -16.70 -3.71
N VAL A 111 3.47 -15.47 -3.71
CA VAL A 111 3.77 -14.67 -2.52
C VAL A 111 2.69 -13.62 -2.33
N LEU A 112 2.02 -13.64 -1.17
CA LEU A 112 0.97 -12.67 -0.84
C LEU A 112 1.53 -11.27 -0.59
N GLY A 113 2.78 -11.17 -0.14
CA GLY A 113 3.47 -9.90 0.09
C GLY A 113 4.87 -10.13 0.62
N LEU A 114 5.67 -9.07 0.68
CA LEU A 114 7.02 -9.13 1.22
C LEU A 114 7.13 -8.17 2.41
N ILE A 115 7.88 -8.56 3.43
CA ILE A 115 8.25 -7.72 4.56
C ILE A 115 9.77 -7.61 4.56
N LEU A 116 10.28 -6.39 4.39
CA LEU A 116 11.70 -6.09 4.31
C LEU A 116 12.15 -5.40 5.59
N ASN A 117 13.34 -5.76 6.06
CA ASN A 117 14.03 -5.10 7.17
C ASN A 117 15.13 -4.22 6.57
N LEU A 118 14.85 -2.93 6.35
CA LEU A 118 15.74 -2.02 5.64
C LEU A 118 16.58 -1.17 6.61
N PRO A 119 17.84 -0.84 6.29
CA PRO A 119 18.62 0.13 7.04
C PRO A 119 18.13 1.56 6.74
N SER A 120 17.97 2.39 7.78
CA SER A 120 17.60 3.80 7.63
C SER A 120 18.51 4.71 8.46
N PRO A 121 18.97 5.85 7.90
CA PRO A 121 19.59 6.90 8.69
C PRO A 121 18.65 7.39 9.80
N VAL A 122 19.21 7.72 10.96
CA VAL A 122 18.50 8.48 12.00
C VAL A 122 18.77 9.96 11.79
N SER A 123 17.73 10.75 11.52
CA SER A 123 17.80 12.21 11.47
C SER A 123 17.37 12.83 12.80
N LEU A 124 18.12 13.84 13.25
CA LEU A 124 17.79 14.69 14.40
C LEU A 124 17.73 16.14 13.90
N GLY A 125 16.54 16.58 13.50
CA GLY A 125 16.36 17.86 12.82
C GLY A 125 17.11 17.89 11.48
N LEU A 126 17.98 18.89 11.30
CA LEU A 126 18.79 19.07 10.09
C LEU A 126 20.05 18.17 10.05
N LEU A 127 20.36 17.43 11.11
CA LEU A 127 21.57 16.61 11.20
C LEU A 127 21.25 15.13 11.05
N SER A 128 21.89 14.45 10.10
CA SER A 128 21.90 12.99 10.02
C SER A 128 22.94 12.44 11.00
N LEU A 129 22.52 11.57 11.91
CA LEU A 129 23.43 10.87 12.82
C LEU A 129 24.11 9.72 12.07
N PRO A 130 25.37 9.38 12.39
CA PRO A 130 26.07 8.21 11.84
C PRO A 130 25.51 6.86 12.35
N LEU A 131 24.28 6.85 12.89
CA LEU A 131 23.57 5.68 13.36
C LEU A 131 22.51 5.29 12.34
N ARG A 132 22.54 4.04 11.89
CA ARG A 132 21.45 3.42 11.11
C ARG A 132 20.54 2.66 12.07
N ARG A 133 19.24 2.92 12.03
CA ARG A 133 18.21 2.06 12.64
C ARG A 133 17.52 1.29 11.54
N ARG A 134 17.08 0.07 11.84
CA ARG A 134 16.27 -0.70 10.90
C ARG A 134 14.82 -0.23 10.93
N HIS A 135 14.10 -0.41 9.83
CA HIS A 135 12.65 -0.29 9.76
C HIS A 135 12.03 -1.37 8.90
N TRP A 136 10.79 -1.72 9.23
CA TRP A 136 10.00 -2.69 8.48
C TRP A 136 9.25 -1.99 7.35
N VAL A 137 9.39 -2.52 6.13
CA VAL A 137 8.67 -2.08 4.92
C VAL A 137 7.86 -3.24 4.39
N ALA A 138 6.60 -2.99 4.00
CA ALA A 138 5.76 -3.98 3.36
C ALA A 138 5.67 -3.71 1.85
N LEU A 139 5.81 -4.74 1.02
CA LEU A 139 5.47 -4.70 -0.40
C LEU A 139 4.24 -5.58 -0.63
N ARG A 140 3.26 -5.09 -1.38
CA ARG A 140 2.01 -5.80 -1.64
C ARG A 140 1.49 -5.56 -3.06
N GLN A 141 0.98 -6.61 -3.68
CA GLN A 141 0.21 -6.50 -4.92
C GLN A 141 -1.26 -6.16 -4.61
N VAL A 142 -1.81 -5.19 -5.32
CA VAL A 142 -3.23 -4.79 -5.33
C VAL A 142 -3.62 -4.57 -6.78
N ASP A 143 -4.69 -5.23 -7.24
CA ASP A 143 -5.22 -5.14 -8.61
C ASP A 143 -4.16 -5.31 -9.71
N GLY A 144 -3.23 -6.26 -9.49
CA GLY A 144 -2.13 -6.57 -10.41
C GLY A 144 -0.86 -5.71 -10.24
N ILE A 145 -0.96 -4.56 -9.56
CA ILE A 145 0.15 -3.61 -9.38
C ILE A 145 0.80 -3.81 -8.02
N TYR A 146 2.13 -3.82 -7.96
CA TYR A 146 2.90 -3.85 -6.72
C TYR A 146 3.16 -2.45 -6.18
N TYR A 147 3.01 -2.32 -4.85
CA TYR A 147 3.22 -1.08 -4.13
C TYR A 147 4.24 -1.26 -3.00
N ASN A 148 5.08 -0.26 -2.81
CA ASN A 148 5.88 -0.04 -1.62
C ASN A 148 5.04 0.72 -0.58
N LEU A 149 4.82 0.08 0.57
CA LEU A 149 4.01 0.57 1.69
C LEU A 149 4.87 1.02 2.88
N ASP A 150 6.09 1.54 2.63
CA ASP A 150 6.91 2.13 3.69
C ASP A 150 6.18 3.31 4.35
N SER A 151 5.93 3.18 5.65
CA SER A 151 5.35 4.20 6.54
C SER A 151 6.05 5.57 6.52
N LYS A 152 7.26 5.68 5.98
CA LYS A 152 8.00 6.94 5.81
C LYS A 152 7.60 7.72 4.55
N LEU A 153 6.97 7.07 3.59
CA LEU A 153 6.46 7.72 2.39
C LEU A 153 5.15 8.45 2.72
N ARG A 154 4.87 9.54 2.01
CA ARG A 154 3.61 10.29 2.17
C ARG A 154 2.40 9.57 1.59
N ALA A 155 2.64 8.65 0.67
CA ALA A 155 1.67 7.80 -0.01
C ALA A 155 2.39 6.53 -0.51
N PRO A 156 1.68 5.43 -0.79
CA PRO A 156 2.26 4.25 -1.44
C PRO A 156 3.01 4.60 -2.72
N GLU A 157 4.23 4.09 -2.85
CA GLU A 157 5.03 4.19 -4.08
C GLU A 157 4.68 3.02 -5.00
N ILE A 158 4.50 3.28 -6.29
CA ILE A 158 4.19 2.25 -7.30
C ILE A 158 5.50 1.61 -7.74
N LEU A 159 5.64 0.30 -7.52
CA LEU A 159 6.74 -0.50 -8.06
C LEU A 159 6.41 -1.06 -9.45
N GLY A 160 5.13 -1.18 -9.80
CA GLY A 160 4.68 -1.68 -11.10
C GLY A 160 4.42 -3.19 -11.07
N ASP A 161 5.23 -3.96 -11.80
CA ASP A 161 5.05 -5.40 -12.00
C ASP A 161 6.10 -6.24 -11.23
N GLU A 162 6.24 -7.53 -11.59
CA GLU A 162 7.25 -8.41 -11.01
C GLU A 162 8.68 -7.91 -11.23
N ASP A 163 8.98 -7.32 -12.38
CA ASP A 163 10.34 -6.87 -12.72
C ASP A 163 10.69 -5.59 -11.97
N GLY A 164 9.73 -4.69 -11.78
CA GLY A 164 9.85 -3.54 -10.88
C GLY A 164 10.15 -3.95 -9.43
N VAL A 165 9.46 -4.97 -8.90
CA VAL A 165 9.76 -5.53 -7.56
C VAL A 165 11.14 -6.19 -7.52
N ARG A 166 11.54 -6.96 -8.54
CA ARG A 166 12.87 -7.58 -8.62
C ARG A 166 13.98 -6.51 -8.67
N ALA A 167 13.79 -5.42 -9.40
CA ALA A 167 14.73 -4.30 -9.47
C ALA A 167 14.86 -3.59 -8.11
N PHE A 168 13.75 -3.31 -7.43
CA PHE A 168 13.74 -2.74 -6.08
C PHE A 168 14.46 -3.63 -5.06
N LEU A 169 14.14 -4.93 -5.03
CA LEU A 169 14.82 -5.91 -4.17
C LEU A 169 16.32 -5.99 -4.45
N ALA A 170 16.73 -5.99 -5.73
CA ALA A 170 18.14 -6.01 -6.10
C ALA A 170 18.89 -4.77 -5.58
N ALA A 171 18.30 -3.58 -5.70
CA ALA A 171 18.88 -2.33 -5.20
C ALA A 171 19.03 -2.32 -3.67
N GLU A 172 18.03 -2.79 -2.92
CA GLU A 172 18.10 -2.87 -1.46
C GLU A 172 19.07 -3.97 -0.98
N MET A 173 19.12 -5.12 -1.67
CA MET A 173 20.04 -6.21 -1.34
C MET A 173 21.50 -5.85 -1.63
N ALA A 174 21.77 -5.03 -2.66
CA ALA A 174 23.11 -4.52 -2.96
C ALA A 174 23.71 -3.66 -1.82
N GLN A 175 22.87 -3.07 -0.96
CA GLN A 175 23.32 -2.33 0.24
C GLN A 175 23.77 -3.25 1.39
N GLY A 176 23.65 -4.58 1.25
CA GLY A 176 24.22 -5.60 2.13
C GLY A 176 23.54 -5.81 3.48
N LEU A 177 22.62 -4.92 3.88
CA LEU A 177 21.93 -4.97 5.18
C LEU A 177 20.42 -5.28 5.09
N CYS A 178 19.94 -5.61 3.88
CA CYS A 178 18.55 -6.01 3.64
C CYS A 178 18.29 -7.47 4.06
N GLU A 179 17.10 -7.69 4.58
CA GLU A 179 16.55 -8.93 5.11
C GLU A 179 15.12 -9.00 4.57
N VAL A 180 14.74 -10.10 3.91
CA VAL A 180 13.47 -10.22 3.18
C VAL A 180 12.71 -11.43 3.69
N LEU A 181 11.45 -11.21 4.09
CA LEU A 181 10.52 -12.20 4.60
C LEU A 181 9.34 -12.28 3.63
N LEU A 182 9.08 -13.47 3.08
CA LEU A 182 7.97 -13.73 2.18
C LEU A 182 6.73 -14.08 3.00
N VAL A 183 5.63 -13.37 2.78
CA VAL A 183 4.33 -13.71 3.35
C VAL A 183 3.60 -14.61 2.37
N VAL A 184 3.30 -15.84 2.79
CA VAL A 184 2.71 -16.90 1.96
C VAL A 184 1.56 -17.59 2.70
N THR A 185 0.75 -18.38 2.00
CA THR A 185 -0.15 -19.32 2.68
C THR A 185 0.64 -20.53 3.19
N LYS A 186 0.09 -21.29 4.14
CA LYS A 186 0.74 -22.50 4.66
C LYS A 186 0.97 -23.55 3.58
N GLU A 187 0.03 -23.69 2.65
CA GLU A 187 0.14 -24.65 1.55
C GLU A 187 1.27 -24.28 0.58
N VAL A 188 1.58 -22.98 0.42
CA VAL A 188 2.72 -22.49 -0.38
C VAL A 188 4.03 -22.69 0.36
N GLU A 189 4.07 -22.48 1.68
CA GLU A 189 5.23 -22.78 2.53
C GLU A 189 5.57 -24.29 2.48
N GLU A 190 4.59 -25.15 2.80
CA GLU A 190 4.72 -26.61 2.83
C GLU A 190 5.17 -27.21 1.49
N LYS A 191 4.67 -26.68 0.37
CA LYS A 191 5.07 -27.12 -0.98
C LYS A 191 6.38 -26.52 -1.48
N GLY A 192 6.92 -25.52 -0.79
CA GLY A 192 8.08 -24.76 -1.27
C GLY A 192 7.82 -23.93 -2.54
N SER A 193 6.57 -23.76 -2.98
CA SER A 193 6.23 -23.22 -4.31
C SER A 193 6.49 -21.72 -4.49
N TRP A 194 6.89 -21.04 -3.42
CA TRP A 194 7.47 -19.69 -3.45
C TRP A 194 8.87 -19.64 -4.11
N LEU A 195 9.52 -20.80 -4.27
CA LEU A 195 10.78 -20.98 -4.98
C LEU A 195 10.53 -21.65 -6.34
N ARG A 196 10.99 -21.03 -7.43
CA ARG A 196 11.10 -21.67 -8.75
C ARG A 196 12.35 -22.54 -8.75
N THR A 197 12.19 -23.80 -9.13
CA THR A 197 13.31 -24.63 -9.63
C THR A 197 13.57 -24.26 -11.08
N ASP A 198 14.82 -23.88 -11.38
CA ASP A 198 15.32 -23.68 -12.74
C ASP A 198 15.45 -25.01 -13.50
#